data_AF-A0A7K3YD84-F1
#
_entry.id   AF-A0A7K3YD84-F1
#
_cell.length_a   1.000
_cell.length_b   1.000
_cell.length_c   1.000
_cell.angle_alpha   90.00
_cell.angle_beta   90.00
_cell.angle_gamma   90.00
#
_symmetry.space_group_name_H-M   'P 1'
#
loop_
_entity.id
_entity.type
_entity.pdbx_description
1 polymer ?
#
loop_
_entity_poly.entity_id
_entity_poly.type
_entity_poly.pdbx_seq_one_letter_code
_entity_poly.pdbx_strand_id
1 'polypeptide(L)'
;MSLAQPVFIGLLIDKINLQVTPDHFQEITQLTIMLIGVSILDFIVYYLKDHLFSKALYDGINLMRDHVLSLALNQPISIFERNNIGDKLNKILNDSELYAKYKVYQVPSTAIILIRIAAIYIILFNMSPALTGLLVVIFSIYLIIYLGINKKIRPLIGEELADYSNVMSEEKSKELVLLVQCTECQHY
;
A
#
# COMPACT_ATOMS: atom_id res chain seq x y z
N MET A 1 -0.29 -12.55 -8.97
CA MET A 1 0.06 -12.95 -10.35
C MET A 1 1.46 -13.52 -10.35
N SER A 2 1.55 -14.84 -10.48
CA SER A 2 2.82 -15.55 -10.54
C SER A 2 3.60 -15.18 -11.80
N LEU A 3 4.93 -15.13 -11.71
CA LEU A 3 5.82 -14.97 -12.87
C LEU A 3 5.70 -16.11 -13.89
N ALA A 4 5.23 -17.27 -13.42
CA ALA A 4 5.07 -18.48 -14.23
C ALA A 4 3.94 -18.35 -15.26
N GLN A 5 2.86 -17.63 -14.93
CA GLN A 5 1.60 -17.71 -15.66
C GLN A 5 1.71 -17.26 -17.14
N PRO A 6 2.39 -16.14 -17.48
CA PRO A 6 2.56 -15.75 -18.88
C PRO A 6 3.39 -16.74 -19.71
N VAL A 7 4.41 -17.36 -19.10
CA VAL A 7 5.28 -18.34 -19.78
C VAL A 7 4.50 -19.60 -20.14
N PHE A 8 3.75 -20.14 -19.18
CA PHE A 8 2.94 -21.33 -19.42
C PHE A 8 1.82 -21.08 -20.43
N ILE A 9 1.19 -19.89 -20.42
CA ILE A 9 0.21 -19.52 -21.44
C ILE A 9 0.85 -19.45 -22.83
N GLY A 10 2.05 -18.87 -22.95
CA GLY A 10 2.79 -18.85 -24.21
C GLY A 10 3.08 -20.25 -24.75
N LEU A 11 3.59 -21.16 -23.89
CA LEU A 11 3.85 -22.54 -24.26
C LEU A 11 2.58 -23.32 -24.66
N LEU A 12 1.46 -23.05 -23.99
CA LEU A 12 0.17 -23.65 -24.35
C LEU A 12 -0.32 -23.15 -25.71
N ILE A 13 -0.21 -21.85 -25.99
CA ILE A 13 -0.61 -21.27 -27.29
C ILE A 13 0.23 -21.87 -28.43
N ASP A 14 1.54 -22.00 -28.25
CA ASP A 14 2.42 -22.57 -29.28
C ASP A 14 2.09 -24.04 -29.57
N LYS A 15 1.79 -24.84 -28.53
CA LYS A 15 1.39 -26.26 -28.71
C LYS A 15 0.00 -26.44 -29.30
N ILE A 16 -0.92 -25.51 -29.11
CA ILE A 16 -2.27 -25.54 -29.71
C ILE A 16 -2.22 -25.12 -31.20
N ASN A 17 -1.28 -24.25 -31.57
CA ASN A 17 -1.16 -23.73 -32.93
C ASN A 17 -0.44 -24.70 -33.89
N LEU A 18 0.42 -25.58 -33.36
CA LEU A 18 0.95 -26.74 -34.09
C LEU A 18 -0.15 -27.80 -34.20
N GLN A 19 -0.51 -28.19 -35.43
CA GLN A 19 -1.68 -29.01 -35.80
C GLN A 19 -2.09 -30.08 -34.76
N VAL A 20 -3.39 -30.08 -34.44
CA VAL A 20 -4.03 -30.96 -33.46
C VAL A 20 -4.06 -32.41 -33.96
N THR A 21 -2.97 -33.14 -33.80
CA THR A 21 -2.93 -34.61 -33.89
C THR A 21 -3.35 -35.24 -32.55
N PRO A 22 -3.99 -36.43 -32.55
CA PRO A 22 -4.53 -37.07 -31.33
C PRO A 22 -3.52 -37.27 -30.19
N ASP A 23 -2.22 -37.44 -30.50
CA ASP A 23 -1.15 -37.63 -29.52
C ASP A 23 -0.84 -36.37 -28.68
N HIS A 24 -1.18 -35.17 -29.16
CA HIS A 24 -0.85 -33.92 -28.46
C HIS A 24 -1.84 -33.54 -27.35
N PHE A 25 -3.01 -34.19 -27.30
CA PHE A 25 -4.01 -33.95 -26.24
C PHE A 25 -3.50 -34.32 -24.85
N GLN A 26 -2.66 -35.35 -24.74
CA GLN A 26 -2.12 -35.78 -23.44
C GLN A 26 -1.09 -34.77 -22.91
N GLU A 27 -0.20 -34.26 -23.77
CA GLU A 27 0.79 -33.24 -23.39
C GLU A 27 0.13 -31.92 -22.99
N ILE A 28 -0.89 -31.46 -23.73
CA ILE A 28 -1.63 -30.24 -23.41
C ILE A 28 -2.36 -30.40 -22.07
N THR A 29 -2.97 -31.56 -21.84
CA THR A 29 -3.65 -31.87 -20.58
C THR A 29 -2.67 -31.87 -19.40
N GLN A 30 -1.48 -32.46 -19.57
CA GLN A 30 -0.44 -32.46 -18.54
C GLN A 30 0.07 -31.04 -18.22
N LEU A 31 0.33 -30.21 -19.24
CA LEU A 31 0.72 -28.81 -19.06
C LEU A 31 -0.39 -28.00 -18.36
N THR A 32 -1.64 -28.26 -18.70
CA THR A 32 -2.79 -27.60 -18.07
C THR A 32 -2.92 -27.98 -16.60
N ILE A 33 -2.77 -29.26 -16.25
CA ILE A 33 -2.77 -29.72 -14.85
C ILE A 33 -1.61 -29.08 -14.08
N MET A 34 -0.42 -29.01 -14.68
CA MET A 34 0.74 -28.36 -14.07
C MET A 34 0.49 -26.86 -13.81
N LEU A 35 -0.11 -26.15 -14.78
CA LEU A 35 -0.50 -24.74 -14.65
C LEU A 35 -1.47 -24.54 -13.48
N ILE A 36 -2.49 -25.40 -13.37
CA ILE A 36 -3.47 -25.35 -12.27
C ILE A 36 -2.76 -25.57 -10.92
N GLY A 37 -1.88 -26.56 -10.84
CA GLY A 37 -1.10 -26.85 -9.63
C GLY A 37 -0.23 -25.67 -9.19
N VAL A 38 0.50 -25.06 -10.12
CA VAL A 38 1.32 -23.86 -9.86
C VAL A 38 0.44 -22.68 -9.43
N SER A 39 -0.74 -22.52 -10.02
CA SER A 39 -1.66 -21.43 -9.67
C SER A 39 -2.21 -21.56 -8.25
N ILE A 40 -2.55 -22.79 -7.83
CA ILE A 40 -2.98 -23.07 -6.45
C ILE A 40 -1.83 -22.81 -5.47
N LEU A 41 -0.62 -23.27 -5.80
CA LEU A 41 0.55 -23.02 -4.96
C LEU A 41 0.86 -21.52 -4.83
N ASP A 42 0.78 -20.77 -5.93
CA ASP A 42 0.96 -19.31 -5.92
C ASP A 42 -0.07 -18.67 -4.99
N PHE A 43 -1.35 -19.06 -5.08
CA PHE A 43 -2.40 -18.55 -4.19
C PHE A 43 -2.07 -18.79 -2.72
N ILE A 44 -1.64 -20.01 -2.36
CA ILE A 44 -1.27 -20.35 -0.98
C ILE A 44 -0.09 -19.50 -0.49
N VAL A 45 0.96 -19.37 -1.30
CA VAL A 45 2.14 -18.56 -0.95
C VAL A 45 1.77 -17.08 -0.78
N TYR A 46 0.94 -16.54 -1.68
CA TYR A 46 0.47 -15.17 -1.58
C TYR A 46 -0.35 -14.94 -0.32
N TYR A 47 -1.24 -15.87 0.01
CA TYR A 47 -2.06 -15.81 1.23
C TYR A 47 -1.19 -15.86 2.50
N LEU A 48 -0.26 -16.81 2.58
CA LEU A 48 0.65 -16.93 3.73
C LEU A 48 1.52 -15.69 3.90
N LYS A 49 2.09 -15.18 2.80
CA LYS A 49 2.87 -13.94 2.81
C LYS A 49 2.03 -12.78 3.34
N ASP A 50 0.82 -12.57 2.79
CA ASP A 50 -0.03 -11.47 3.19
C ASP A 50 -0.44 -11.55 4.67
N HIS A 51 -0.76 -12.75 5.14
CA HIS A 51 -1.08 -12.99 6.54
C HIS A 51 0.10 -12.70 7.47
N LEU A 52 1.30 -13.18 7.14
CA LEU A 52 2.52 -12.95 7.93
C LEU A 52 2.86 -11.46 8.03
N PHE A 53 2.80 -10.73 6.92
CA PHE A 53 3.10 -9.30 6.89
C PHE A 53 2.04 -8.47 7.62
N SER A 54 0.76 -8.84 7.51
CA SER A 54 -0.31 -8.19 8.24
C SER A 54 -0.17 -8.42 9.74
N LYS A 55 0.12 -9.66 10.16
CA LYS A 55 0.36 -9.98 11.57
C LYS A 55 1.55 -9.21 12.13
N ALA A 56 2.69 -9.22 11.43
CA ALA A 56 3.88 -8.47 11.83
C ALA A 56 3.63 -6.96 11.97
N LEU A 57 2.76 -6.41 11.12
CA LEU A 57 2.34 -5.01 11.22
C LEU A 57 1.53 -4.75 12.49
N TYR A 58 0.50 -5.55 12.76
CA TYR A 58 -0.35 -5.37 13.95
C TYR A 58 0.43 -5.58 15.26
N ASP A 59 1.28 -6.60 15.31
CA ASP A 59 2.14 -6.86 16.47
C ASP A 59 3.10 -5.67 16.71
N GLY A 60 3.68 -5.12 15.64
CA GLY A 60 4.55 -3.93 15.72
C GLY A 60 3.83 -2.67 16.19
N ILE A 61 2.59 -2.44 15.73
CA ILE A 61 1.78 -1.29 16.18
C ILE A 61 1.41 -1.45 17.65
N ASN A 62 1.00 -2.63 18.09
CA ASN A 62 0.60 -2.87 19.47
C ASN A 62 1.77 -2.65 20.44
N LEU A 63 2.97 -3.13 20.11
CA LEU A 63 4.19 -2.85 20.87
C LEU A 63 4.50 -1.36 21.00
N MET A 64 4.33 -0.58 19.92
CA MET A 64 4.52 0.88 19.99
C MET A 64 3.46 1.55 20.87
N ARG A 65 2.18 1.17 20.72
CA ARG A 65 1.08 1.71 21.52
C ARG A 65 1.29 1.46 23.02
N ASP A 66 1.65 0.24 23.40
CA ASP A 66 1.92 -0.14 24.79
C ASP A 66 3.09 0.65 25.37
N HIS A 67 4.18 0.79 24.61
CA HIS A 67 5.35 1.52 25.07
C HIS A 67 5.04 3.01 25.29
N VAL A 68 4.39 3.66 24.33
CA VAL A 68 4.02 5.08 24.43
C VAL A 68 3.02 5.30 25.58
N LEU A 69 2.03 4.43 25.74
CA LEU A 69 1.05 4.55 26.82
C LEU A 69 1.69 4.35 28.20
N SER A 70 2.58 3.36 28.34
CA SER A 70 3.29 3.12 29.61
C SER A 70 4.18 4.29 30.02
N LEU A 71 4.81 4.99 29.07
CA LEU A 71 5.59 6.19 29.34
C LEU A 71 4.69 7.37 29.72
N ALA A 72 3.52 7.50 29.08
CA ALA A 72 2.55 8.55 29.40
C ALA A 72 1.97 8.39 30.81
N LEU A 73 1.66 7.15 31.23
CA LEU A 73 1.11 6.85 32.56
C LEU A 73 2.10 7.09 33.71
N ASN A 74 3.40 7.03 33.44
CA ASN A 74 4.45 7.25 34.44
C ASN A 74 4.86 8.73 34.59
N GLN A 75 4.23 9.67 33.87
CA GLN A 75 4.54 11.10 34.01
C GLN A 75 3.72 11.76 35.14
N PRO A 76 4.31 12.74 35.86
CA PRO A 76 3.61 13.46 36.90
C PRO A 76 2.46 14.31 36.34
N ILE A 77 1.34 14.35 37.07
CA ILE A 77 0.07 14.99 36.69
C ILE A 77 0.25 16.48 36.33
N SER A 78 1.22 17.16 36.96
CA SER A 78 1.51 18.58 36.70
C SER A 78 2.04 18.87 35.28
N ILE A 79 2.62 17.88 34.60
CA ILE A 79 3.09 18.01 33.21
C ILE A 79 1.93 17.73 32.24
N PHE A 80 0.96 16.89 32.65
CA PHE A 80 -0.21 16.53 31.85
C PHE A 80 -1.12 17.73 31.56
N GLU A 81 -1.39 18.55 32.58
CA GLU A 81 -2.23 19.75 32.47
C GLU A 81 -1.54 20.90 31.70
N ARG A 82 -0.21 21.00 31.78
CA ARG A 82 0.54 22.10 31.14
C ARG A 82 0.77 21.92 29.64
N ASN A 83 0.77 20.69 29.13
CA ASN A 83 1.37 20.37 27.83
C ASN A 83 0.45 19.71 26.78
N ASN A 84 -0.89 19.66 27.01
CA ASN A 84 -1.85 18.97 26.13
C ASN A 84 -1.35 17.57 25.70
N ILE A 85 -0.89 16.77 26.67
CA ILE A 85 -0.27 15.46 26.39
C ILE A 85 -1.26 14.50 25.74
N GLY A 86 -2.57 14.61 26.04
CA GLY A 86 -3.62 13.80 25.44
C GLY A 86 -3.71 13.95 23.91
N ASP A 87 -3.68 15.19 23.40
CA ASP A 87 -3.70 15.44 21.95
C ASP A 87 -2.42 14.94 21.27
N LYS A 88 -1.27 15.11 21.91
CA LYS A 88 0.02 14.60 21.42
C LYS A 88 0.05 13.07 21.40
N LEU A 89 -0.48 12.43 22.43
CA LEU A 89 -0.59 10.98 22.54
C LEU A 89 -1.51 10.44 21.44
N ASN A 90 -2.69 11.05 21.25
CA ASN A 90 -3.62 10.63 20.19
C ASN A 90 -2.98 10.76 18.79
N LYS A 91 -2.26 11.86 18.55
CA LYS A 91 -1.52 12.07 17.31
C LYS A 91 -0.42 11.02 17.11
N ILE A 92 0.38 10.72 18.13
CA ILE A 92 1.43 9.69 18.06
C ILE A 92 0.82 8.30 17.82
N LEU A 93 -0.26 7.95 18.52
CA LEU A 93 -0.93 6.65 18.36
C LEU A 93 -1.50 6.49 16.94
N ASN A 94 -2.15 7.53 16.40
CA ASN A 94 -2.72 7.51 15.06
C ASN A 94 -1.65 7.54 13.95
N ASP A 95 -0.63 8.39 14.11
CA ASP A 95 0.44 8.53 13.12
C ASP A 95 1.37 7.30 13.12
N SER A 96 1.54 6.63 14.28
CA SER A 96 2.34 5.40 14.39
C SER A 96 1.75 4.24 13.60
N GLU A 97 0.42 4.13 13.55
CA GLU A 97 -0.28 3.11 12.75
C GLU A 97 -0.04 3.32 11.26
N LEU A 98 -0.22 4.55 10.77
CA LEU A 98 0.04 4.89 9.37
C LEU A 98 1.51 4.71 9.00
N TYR A 99 2.43 5.13 9.88
CA TYR A 99 3.87 5.01 9.67
C TYR A 99 4.33 3.55 9.66
N ALA A 100 3.88 2.74 10.62
CA ALA A 100 4.19 1.32 10.69
C ALA A 100 3.65 0.59 9.46
N LYS A 101 2.41 0.89 9.04
CA LYS A 101 1.80 0.29 7.84
C LYS A 101 2.61 0.60 6.59
N TYR A 102 3.02 1.85 6.43
CA TYR A 102 3.85 2.25 5.30
C TYR A 102 5.21 1.53 5.30
N LYS A 103 5.89 1.47 6.45
CA LYS A 103 7.25 0.91 6.56
C LYS A 103 7.31 -0.62 6.54
N VAL A 104 6.43 -1.29 7.29
CA VAL A 104 6.48 -2.75 7.51
C VAL A 104 5.77 -3.51 6.39
N TYR A 105 4.68 -2.95 5.86
CA TYR A 105 3.90 -3.61 4.82
C TYR A 105 4.15 -3.01 3.44
N GLN A 106 3.96 -1.70 3.28
CA GLN A 106 3.88 -1.11 1.95
C GLN A 106 5.24 -1.04 1.23
N VAL A 107 6.30 -0.59 1.90
CA VAL A 107 7.65 -0.50 1.30
C VAL A 107 8.18 -1.87 0.83
N PRO A 108 8.17 -2.94 1.66
CA PRO A 108 8.60 -4.27 1.20
C PRO A 108 7.71 -4.82 0.09
N SER A 109 6.39 -4.62 0.19
CA SER A 109 5.45 -5.08 -0.84
C SER A 109 5.73 -4.44 -2.21
N THR A 110 5.98 -3.12 -2.23
CA THR A 110 6.37 -2.42 -3.46
C THR A 110 7.69 -2.95 -4.02
N ALA A 111 8.69 -3.23 -3.18
CA ALA A 111 9.95 -3.81 -3.64
C ALA A 111 9.75 -5.18 -4.31
N ILE A 112 8.91 -6.05 -3.73
CA ILE A 112 8.56 -7.35 -4.33
C ILE A 112 7.89 -7.18 -5.69
N ILE A 113 6.98 -6.21 -5.82
CA ILE A 113 6.32 -5.90 -7.10
C ILE A 113 7.33 -5.42 -8.14
N LEU A 114 8.27 -4.56 -7.77
CA LEU A 114 9.33 -4.09 -8.67
C LEU A 114 10.22 -5.23 -9.15
N ILE A 115 10.66 -6.11 -8.25
CA ILE A 115 11.44 -7.31 -8.59
C ILE A 115 10.66 -8.21 -9.55
N ARG A 116 9.36 -8.40 -9.32
CA ARG A 116 8.50 -9.19 -10.21
C ARG A 116 8.38 -8.58 -11.60
N ILE A 117 8.15 -7.27 -11.70
CA ILE A 117 8.10 -6.57 -12.99
C ILE A 117 9.43 -6.77 -13.73
N ALA A 118 10.56 -6.60 -13.04
CA ALA A 118 11.88 -6.81 -13.64
C ALA A 118 12.06 -8.25 -14.15
N ALA A 119 11.63 -9.25 -13.36
CA ALA A 119 11.69 -10.65 -13.77
C ALA A 119 10.84 -10.95 -15.01
N ILE A 120 9.62 -10.39 -15.11
CA ILE A 120 8.76 -10.53 -16.29
C ILE A 120 9.45 -9.92 -17.52
N TYR A 121 10.06 -8.74 -17.37
CA TYR A 121 10.80 -8.11 -18.47
C TYR A 121 11.97 -8.98 -18.95
N ILE A 122 12.74 -9.58 -18.05
CA ILE A 122 13.85 -10.48 -18.42
C ILE A 122 13.33 -11.69 -19.19
N ILE A 123 12.23 -12.29 -18.74
CA ILE A 123 11.60 -13.43 -19.42
C ILE A 123 11.13 -13.04 -20.83
N LEU A 124 10.40 -11.93 -20.95
CA LEU A 124 9.90 -11.45 -22.24
C LEU A 124 11.03 -11.09 -23.20
N PHE A 125 12.11 -10.49 -22.69
CA PHE A 125 13.29 -10.15 -23.49
C PHE A 125 13.94 -11.38 -24.10
N ASN A 126 14.01 -12.49 -23.36
CA ASN A 126 14.52 -13.77 -23.87
C ASN A 126 13.60 -14.39 -24.93
N MET A 127 12.27 -14.21 -24.83
CA MET A 127 11.32 -14.72 -25.83
C MET A 127 11.34 -13.91 -27.13
N SER A 128 11.24 -12.58 -27.03
CA SER A 128 11.31 -11.70 -28.20
C SER A 128 11.83 -10.31 -27.84
N PRO A 129 13.04 -9.93 -28.28
CA PRO A 129 13.62 -8.63 -27.93
C PRO A 129 12.89 -7.45 -28.60
N ALA A 130 12.37 -7.64 -29.82
CA ALA A 130 11.68 -6.60 -30.57
C ALA A 130 10.37 -6.17 -29.88
N LEU A 131 9.55 -7.14 -29.46
CA LEU A 131 8.27 -6.85 -28.79
C LEU A 131 8.49 -6.23 -27.40
N THR A 132 9.51 -6.72 -26.69
CA THR A 132 9.87 -6.21 -25.36
C THR A 132 10.36 -4.76 -25.42
N GLY A 133 11.15 -4.40 -26.44
CA GLY A 133 11.61 -3.02 -26.65
C GLY A 133 10.44 -2.03 -26.82
N LEU A 134 9.43 -2.40 -27.61
CA LEU A 134 8.21 -1.59 -27.76
C LEU A 134 7.50 -1.40 -26.41
N LEU A 135 7.41 -2.47 -25.62
CA LEU A 135 6.76 -2.46 -24.31
C LEU A 135 7.47 -1.53 -23.33
N VAL A 136 8.81 -1.51 -23.34
CA VAL A 136 9.63 -0.60 -22.54
C VAL A 136 9.38 0.86 -22.92
N VAL A 137 9.25 1.16 -24.21
CA VAL A 137 8.95 2.53 -24.69
C VAL A 137 7.58 2.99 -24.17
N ILE A 138 6.55 2.16 -24.31
CA ILE A 138 5.19 2.47 -23.83
C ILE A 138 5.21 2.67 -22.31
N PHE A 139 5.89 1.80 -21.56
CA PHE A 139 6.00 1.91 -20.11
C PHE A 139 6.74 3.18 -19.68
N SER A 140 7.78 3.58 -20.41
CA SER A 140 8.53 4.81 -20.14
C SER A 140 7.67 6.06 -20.36
N ILE A 141 6.88 6.09 -21.44
CA ILE A 141 5.93 7.17 -21.71
C ILE A 141 4.89 7.27 -20.59
N TYR A 142 4.35 6.13 -20.16
CA TYR A 142 3.41 6.07 -19.04
C TYR A 142 4.01 6.63 -17.75
N LEU A 143 5.26 6.27 -17.41
CA LEU A 143 5.95 6.81 -16.24
C LEU A 143 6.14 8.32 -16.29
N ILE A 144 6.50 8.88 -17.44
CA ILE A 144 6.66 10.33 -17.61
C ILE A 144 5.34 11.05 -17.35
N ILE A 145 4.24 10.56 -17.93
CA ILE A 145 2.90 11.12 -17.72
C ILE A 145 2.50 11.03 -16.25
N TYR A 146 2.71 9.85 -15.65
CA TYR A 146 2.39 9.61 -14.25
C TYR A 146 3.15 10.58 -13.32
N LEU A 147 4.46 10.72 -13.52
CA LEU A 147 5.29 11.64 -12.73
C LEU A 147 4.85 13.11 -12.91
N GLY A 148 4.48 13.51 -14.13
CA GLY A 148 3.97 14.84 -14.43
C GLY A 148 2.67 15.14 -13.67
N ILE A 149 1.71 14.20 -13.70
CA ILE A 149 0.44 14.32 -12.96
C ILE A 149 0.70 14.38 -11.46
N ASN A 150 1.53 13.47 -10.93
CA ASN A 150 1.80 13.39 -9.50
C ASN A 150 2.48 14.66 -8.97
N LYS A 151 3.38 15.25 -9.76
CA LYS A 151 4.04 16.53 -9.43
C LYS A 151 3.03 17.68 -9.32
N LYS A 152 1.97 17.67 -10.13
CA LYS A 152 0.93 18.72 -10.13
C LYS A 152 -0.11 18.53 -9.03
N ILE A 153 -0.52 17.29 -8.75
CA ILE A 153 -1.60 17.00 -7.80
C ILE A 153 -1.12 17.11 -6.34
N ARG A 154 0.10 16.65 -6.03
CA ARG A 154 0.63 16.67 -4.66
C ARG A 154 0.58 18.03 -3.95
N PRO A 155 0.96 19.17 -4.56
CA PRO A 155 0.86 20.46 -3.90
C PRO A 155 -0.58 20.93 -3.71
N LEU A 156 -1.48 20.67 -4.68
CA LEU A 156 -2.89 21.07 -4.59
C LEU A 156 -3.60 20.44 -3.39
N ILE A 157 -3.37 19.15 -3.15
CA ILE A 157 -3.98 18.44 -2.01
C ILE A 157 -3.50 19.06 -0.68
N GLY A 158 -2.23 19.46 -0.60
CA GLY A 158 -1.70 20.10 0.61
C GLY A 158 -2.32 21.45 0.91
N GLU A 159 -2.61 22.23 -0.14
CA GLU A 159 -3.23 23.56 -0.02
C GLU A 159 -4.71 23.47 0.39
N GLU A 160 -5.49 22.58 -0.24
CA GLU A 160 -6.89 22.37 0.15
C GLU A 160 -7.01 21.88 1.60
N LEU A 161 -6.15 20.93 2.02
CA LEU A 161 -6.15 20.44 3.40
C LEU A 161 -5.78 21.54 4.42
N ALA A 162 -4.90 22.48 4.05
CA ALA A 162 -4.56 23.62 4.90
C ALA A 162 -5.73 24.60 5.05
N ASP A 163 -6.48 24.84 3.96
CA ASP A 163 -7.65 25.70 3.96
C ASP A 163 -8.78 25.13 4.84
N TYR A 164 -9.10 23.84 4.68
CA TYR A 164 -10.08 23.15 5.52
C TYR A 164 -9.71 23.19 7.02
N SER A 165 -8.42 23.04 7.36
CA SER A 165 -7.95 23.11 8.74
C SER A 165 -8.14 24.51 9.33
N ASN A 166 -7.92 25.56 8.54
CA ASN A 166 -8.07 26.94 9.01
C ASN A 166 -9.54 27.27 9.31
N VAL A 167 -10.45 26.93 8.39
CA VAL A 167 -11.90 27.15 8.57
C VAL A 167 -12.42 26.42 9.81
N MET A 168 -12.03 25.15 10.02
CA MET A 168 -12.41 24.40 11.23
C MET A 168 -11.87 25.02 12.52
N SER A 169 -10.65 25.55 12.50
CA SER A 169 -10.07 26.20 13.67
C SER A 169 -10.78 27.51 14.02
N GLU A 170 -11.24 28.25 13.01
CA GLU A 170 -11.96 29.51 13.17
C GLU A 170 -13.39 29.30 13.68
N GLU A 171 -14.09 28.25 13.22
CA GLU A 171 -15.39 27.87 13.77
C GLU A 171 -15.28 27.45 15.23
N LYS A 172 -14.29 26.62 15.58
CA LYS A 172 -14.03 26.23 16.97
C LYS A 172 -13.74 27.43 17.87
N SER A 173 -13.01 28.43 17.37
CA SER A 173 -12.70 29.63 18.16
C SER A 173 -13.94 30.49 18.38
N LYS A 174 -14.82 30.64 17.37
CA LYS A 174 -16.08 31.38 17.49
C LYS A 174 -17.05 30.70 18.45
N GLU A 175 -17.12 29.37 18.42
CA GLU A 175 -17.96 28.59 19.33
C GLU A 175 -17.49 28.71 20.80
N LEU A 176 -16.17 28.67 21.04
CA LEU A 176 -15.59 28.90 22.38
C LEU A 176 -15.85 30.33 22.89
N VAL A 177 -15.74 31.35 22.03
CA VAL A 177 -16.04 32.74 22.42
C VAL A 177 -17.53 32.91 22.75
N LEU A 178 -18.43 32.31 21.97
CA LEU A 178 -19.87 32.31 22.27
C LEU A 178 -20.19 31.63 23.60
N LEU A 179 -19.56 30.49 23.91
CA LEU A 179 -19.77 29.79 25.17
C LEU A 179 -19.27 30.58 26.39
N VAL A 180 -18.11 31.23 26.30
CA VAL A 180 -17.57 32.10 27.36
C VAL A 180 -18.48 33.32 27.58
N GLN A 181 -18.96 33.94 26.50
CA GLN A 181 -19.83 35.11 26.59
C GLN A 181 -21.24 34.76 27.09
N CYS A 182 -21.75 33.55 26.82
CA CYS A 182 -22.96 33.03 27.43
C CYS A 182 -22.80 32.69 28.92
N THR A 183 -21.60 32.29 29.37
CA THR A 183 -21.37 32.01 30.80
C THR A 183 -21.25 33.28 31.65
N GLU A 184 -20.70 34.36 31.10
CA GLU A 184 -20.68 35.67 31.78
C GLU A 184 -22.07 36.33 31.84
N CYS A 185 -22.96 36.07 30.88
CA CYS A 185 -24.34 36.57 30.90
C CYS A 185 -25.25 35.91 31.95
N GLN A 186 -24.84 34.78 32.55
CA GLN A 186 -25.68 34.04 33.49
C GLN A 186 -25.43 34.41 34.97
N HIS A 187 -24.53 35.36 35.22
CA HIS A 187 -24.14 35.84 36.56
C HIS A 187 -24.53 37.30 36.88
N TYR A 188 -25.39 37.94 36.05
CA TYR A 188 -25.98 39.25 36.32
C TYR A 188 -27.51 39.19 36.47
#